data_AF-A0A7X6U5R4-F1
#
_entry.id   AF-A0A7X6U5R4-F1
#
_cell.length_a   1.000
_cell.length_b   1.000
_cell.length_c   1.000
_cell.angle_alpha   90.00
_cell.angle_beta   90.00
_cell.angle_gamma   90.00
#
_symmetry.space_group_name_H-M   'P 1'
#
loop_
_entity.id
_entity.type
_entity.pdbx_description
1 polymer ?
#
loop_
_entity_poly.entity_id
_entity_poly.type
_entity_poly.pdbx_seq_one_letter_code
_entity_poly.pdbx_strand_id
1 'polypeptide(L)' 'MTSVNNRQVLLDAYGIDALAIHPVPAGFSAKAYRVQGRTGDFFLKIYDRCDPS' A
#
# COMPACT_ATOMS: atom_id res chain seq x y z
N MET A 1 14.92 1.71 11.16
CA MET A 1 13.93 1.17 10.20
C MET A 1 13.29 2.34 9.47
N THR A 2 13.62 2.53 8.20
CA THR A 2 13.01 3.57 7.35
C THR A 2 11.58 3.15 7.02
N SER A 3 10.59 3.87 7.53
CA SER A 3 9.19 3.66 7.16
C SER A 3 9.04 3.84 5.66
N VAL A 4 8.67 2.79 4.93
CA VAL A 4 8.43 2.88 3.48
C VAL A 4 7.25 3.82 3.24
N ASN A 5 7.44 4.84 2.40
CA ASN A 5 6.37 5.73 1.99
C ASN A 5 5.59 5.09 0.83
N ASN A 6 4.47 4.44 1.16
CA ASN A 6 3.62 3.77 0.17
C ASN A 6 3.18 4.67 -0.98
N ARG A 7 2.98 5.98 -0.76
CA ARG A 7 2.61 6.91 -1.84
C ARG A 7 3.72 7.04 -2.88
N GLN A 8 4.97 7.14 -2.44
CA GLN A 8 6.11 7.27 -3.33
C GLN A 8 6.32 6.00 -4.16
N VAL A 9 6.19 4.83 -3.54
CA VAL A 9 6.28 3.55 -4.24
C VAL A 9 5.19 3.41 -5.30
N LEU A 10 3.95 3.77 -4.97
CA LEU A 10 2.82 3.74 -5.91
C LEU A 10 3.08 4.65 -7.12
N LEU A 11 3.62 5.84 -6.89
CA LEU A 11 3.94 6.78 -7.97
C LEU A 11 5.10 6.28 -8.83
N ASP A 12 6.23 5.91 -8.22
CA ASP A 12 7.46 5.60 -8.95
C ASP A 12 7.40 4.27 -9.69
N ALA A 13 6.83 3.23 -9.05
CA ALA A 13 6.84 1.88 -9.61
C ALA A 13 5.60 1.58 -10.46
N TYR A 14 4.48 2.26 -10.21
CA TYR A 14 3.19 1.94 -10.83
C TYR A 14 2.50 3.12 -11.51
N GLY A 15 3.04 4.35 -11.39
CA GLY A 15 2.42 5.55 -11.95
C GLY A 15 1.10 5.94 -11.29
N ILE A 16 0.84 5.46 -10.06
CA ILE A 16 -0.40 5.71 -9.32
C ILE A 16 -0.20 6.94 -8.42
N ASP A 17 -0.78 8.06 -8.83
CA ASP A 17 -0.89 9.27 -8.00
C ASP A 17 -1.98 9.08 -6.93
N ALA A 18 -1.56 8.64 -5.74
CA ALA A 18 -2.43 8.30 -4.61
C ALA A 18 -2.82 9.54 -3.78
N LEU A 19 -4.08 9.96 -3.89
CA LEU A 19 -4.68 11.05 -3.13
C LEU A 19 -4.91 10.64 -1.67
N ALA A 20 -5.50 9.46 -1.46
CA ALA A 20 -5.75 8.90 -0.13
C ALA A 20 -5.45 7.41 -0.05
N ILE A 21 -5.04 6.95 1.13
CA ILE A 21 -4.75 5.54 1.42
C ILE A 21 -5.44 5.21 2.74
N HIS A 22 -6.40 4.28 2.69
CA HIS A 22 -7.17 3.86 3.85
C HIS A 22 -6.85 2.40 4.18
N PRO A 23 -6.49 2.06 5.42
CA PRO A 23 -6.34 0.67 5.82
C PRO A 23 -7.70 -0.04 5.71
N VAL A 24 -7.68 -1.30 5.30
CA VAL A 24 -8.86 -2.17 5.27
C VAL A 24 -8.58 -3.46 6.03
N PRO A 25 -9.61 -4.15 6.56
CA PRO A 25 -9.42 -5.42 7.25
C PRO A 25 -8.59 -6.39 6.41
N ALA A 26 -7.53 -6.91 6.98
CA ALA A 26 -6.58 -7.79 6.30
C ALA A 26 -6.37 -9.07 7.12
N GLY A 27 -6.09 -10.18 6.42
CA GLY A 27 -5.75 -11.45 7.06
C GLY A 27 -4.33 -11.46 7.62
N PHE A 28 -3.94 -12.60 8.20
CA PHE A 28 -2.70 -12.77 8.97
C PHE A 28 -1.40 -12.47 8.17
N SER A 29 -1.43 -12.60 6.84
CA SER A 29 -0.21 -12.61 6.02
C SER A 29 0.10 -11.30 5.28
N ALA A 30 -0.76 -10.29 5.37
CA ALA A 30 -0.56 -9.04 4.65
C ALA A 30 -1.33 -7.88 5.28
N LYS A 31 -0.81 -6.67 5.10
CA LYS A 31 -1.55 -5.42 5.29
C LYS A 31 -2.30 -5.10 4.00
N ALA A 32 -3.53 -4.61 4.12
CA ALA A 32 -4.35 -4.25 2.98
C ALA A 32 -4.83 -2.80 3.09
N TYR A 33 -4.94 -2.14 1.94
CA TYR A 33 -5.36 -0.75 1.84
C TYR A 33 -6.26 -0.54 0.61
N ARG A 34 -7.25 0.35 0.76
CA ARG A 34 -7.92 1.00 -0.38
C ARG A 34 -7.16 2.28 -0.72
N VAL A 35 -6.76 2.42 -1.98
CA VAL A 35 -6.06 3.60 -2.49
C VAL A 35 -7.02 4.37 -3.39
N GLN A 36 -7.26 5.64 -3.09
CA GLN A 36 -7.93 6.57 -4.00
C GLN A 36 -6.88 7.26 -4.84
N GLY A 37 -6.81 6.94 -6.12
CA GLY A 37 -5.89 7.56 -7.05
C GLY A 37 -6.58 8.63 -7.90
N ARG A 38 -5.78 9.48 -8.53
CA ARG A 38 -6.29 10.51 -9.46
C ARG A 38 -7.06 9.92 -10.64
N THR A 39 -6.69 8.72 -11.10
CA THR A 39 -7.26 8.04 -12.27
C THR A 39 -8.28 6.96 -11.92
N GLY A 40 -8.46 6.63 -10.63
CA GLY A 40 -9.36 5.59 -10.16
C GLY A 40 -8.97 5.06 -8.79
N ASP A 41 -9.78 4.12 -8.28
CA ASP A 41 -9.53 3.46 -7.01
C ASP A 41 -8.79 2.12 -7.21
N PHE A 42 -7.86 1.82 -6.30
CA PHE A 42 -7.02 0.61 -6.35
C PHE A 42 -7.05 -0.13 -5.01
N PHE A 43 -6.78 -1.44 -5.06
CA PHE A 43 -6.55 -2.26 -3.88
C PHE A 43 -5.05 -2.55 -3.74
N LEU A 44 -4.47 -2.20 -2.60
CA LEU A 44 -3.05 -2.43 -2.28
C LEU A 44 -2.92 -3.51 -1.21
N LYS A 45 -2.17 -4.57 -1.52
CA LYS A 45 -1.81 -5.63 -0.58
C LYS A 45 -0.30 -5.66 -0.40
N ILE A 46 0.15 -5.44 0.82
CA ILE A 46 1.57 -5.48 1.21
C ILE A 46 1.75 -6.72 2.08
N TYR A 47 2.41 -7.75 1.55
CA TYR A 47 2.88 -8.86 2.37
C TYR A 47 3.93 -8.31 3.34
N ASP A 48 3.76 -8.54 4.64
CA ASP A 48 4.88 -8.29 5.56
C ASP A 48 6.01 -9.21 5.09
N ARG A 49 7.18 -8.62 4.79
CA ARG A 49 8.39 -9.44 4.81
C ARG A 49 8.48 -9.93 6.24
N CYS A 50 8.41 -11.24 6.46
CA CYS A 50 8.64 -11.82 7.77
C CYS A 50 9.83 -11.09 8.41
N ASP A 51 9.62 -10.40 9.52
CA ASP A 51 10.69 -10.35 10.51
C ASP A 51 10.76 -11.80 11.01
N PRO A 52 11.84 -12.55 10.73
CA PRO A 52 12.01 -13.84 11.36
C PRO A 52 12.10 -13.57 12.86
N SER A 53 11.11 -14.07 13.61
CA SER A 53 11.14 -14.17 15.07
C SER A 53 12.37 -14.94 15.54
#